data_AF-A0A1H1NR19-F1
#
_entry.id   AF-A0A1H1NR19-F1
#
_cell.length_a   1.000
_cell.length_b   1.000
_cell.length_c   1.000
_cell.angle_alpha   90.00
_cell.angle_beta   90.00
_cell.angle_gamma   90.00
#
_symmetry.space_group_name_H-M   'P 1'
#
loop_
_entity.id
_entity.type
_entity.pdbx_description
1 polymer ?
#
loop_
_entity_poly.entity_id
_entity_poly.type
_entity_poly.pdbx_seq_one_letter_code
_entity_poly.pdbx_strand_id
1 'polypeptide(L)'
;MSTPAPSDLPALRLDPASALPVAEQIQVQVVDLVTSGVLPPGRRLPPVRTLAATLGVAPGTVAKAYRGLEQEGFVETAGRNGTVVADQRVEATARTRQQLRAVLQPLLDEGMSSAEVLRLVRSVLGG
;
A
#
# COMPACT_ATOMS: atom_id res chain seq x y z
N MET A 1 14.50 -6.46 -26.05
CA MET A 1 13.38 -6.38 -25.07
C MET A 1 13.40 -4.97 -24.50
N SER A 2 12.44 -4.12 -24.87
CA SER A 2 12.43 -2.72 -24.44
C SER A 2 12.10 -2.65 -22.96
N THR A 3 12.98 -2.01 -22.18
CA THR A 3 12.68 -1.60 -20.81
C THR A 3 11.45 -0.70 -20.85
N PRO A 4 10.31 -1.06 -20.21
CA PRO A 4 9.16 -0.17 -20.16
C PRO A 4 9.59 1.13 -19.49
N ALA A 5 9.10 2.26 -20.02
CA ALA A 5 9.37 3.57 -19.43
C ALA A 5 8.96 3.55 -17.93
N PRO A 6 9.56 4.39 -17.06
CA PRO A 6 9.27 4.42 -15.62
C PRO A 6 7.84 4.83 -15.25
N SER A 7 6.89 4.80 -16.19
CA SER A 7 5.48 5.15 -16.06
C SER A 7 4.52 4.15 -16.70
N ASP A 8 5.02 3.05 -17.29
CA ASP A 8 4.17 2.02 -17.89
C ASP A 8 4.01 0.86 -16.91
N LEU A 9 2.76 0.52 -16.61
CA LEU A 9 2.46 -0.75 -15.96
C LEU A 9 2.68 -1.89 -16.94
N PRO A 10 3.22 -3.03 -16.50
CA PRO A 10 3.05 -4.29 -17.21
C PRO A 10 1.58 -4.45 -17.63
N ALA A 11 1.34 -4.98 -18.83
CA ALA A 11 0.03 -4.97 -19.45
C ALA A 11 -1.06 -5.58 -18.55
N LEU A 12 -1.81 -4.73 -17.86
CA LEU A 12 -3.00 -5.14 -17.11
C LEU A 12 -4.06 -5.60 -18.10
N ARG A 13 -4.75 -6.70 -17.77
CA ARG A 13 -5.82 -7.26 -18.60
C ARG A 13 -7.13 -7.22 -17.84
N LEU A 14 -8.13 -6.56 -18.41
CA LEU A 14 -9.46 -6.50 -17.84
C LEU A 14 -10.32 -7.59 -18.47
N ASP A 15 -11.02 -8.34 -17.64
CA ASP A 15 -11.97 -9.34 -18.08
C ASP A 15 -13.40 -8.82 -17.87
N PRO A 16 -14.14 -8.49 -18.95
CA PRO A 16 -15.52 -8.04 -18.85
C PRO A 16 -16.48 -9.14 -18.38
N ALA A 17 -16.09 -10.42 -18.45
CA ALA A 17 -16.88 -11.55 -17.97
C ALA A 17 -16.62 -11.87 -16.48
N SER A 18 -15.61 -11.25 -15.87
CA SER A 18 -15.31 -11.46 -14.46
C SER A 18 -16.41 -10.90 -13.56
N ALA A 19 -16.69 -11.61 -12.46
CA ALA A 19 -17.60 -11.15 -11.42
C ALA A 19 -17.05 -9.94 -10.63
N LEU A 20 -15.74 -9.68 -10.71
CA LEU A 20 -15.11 -8.56 -10.03
C LEU A 20 -15.37 -7.25 -10.77
N PRO A 21 -15.75 -6.17 -10.07
CA PRO A 21 -15.74 -4.83 -10.63
C PRO A 21 -14.37 -4.47 -11.22
N VAL A 22 -14.36 -3.73 -12.32
CA VAL A 22 -13.12 -3.35 -13.04
C VAL A 22 -12.07 -2.69 -12.12
N ALA A 23 -12.49 -1.86 -11.17
CA ALA A 23 -11.57 -1.24 -10.22
C ALA A 23 -10.84 -2.28 -9.35
N GLU A 24 -11.53 -3.34 -8.94
CA GLU A 24 -10.97 -4.42 -8.13
C GLU A 24 -10.05 -5.32 -8.96
N GLN A 25 -10.40 -5.58 -10.23
CA GLN A 25 -9.50 -6.28 -11.15
C GLN A 25 -8.16 -5.56 -11.35
N ILE A 26 -8.18 -4.21 -11.38
CA ILE A 26 -6.96 -3.40 -11.45
C ILE A 26 -6.16 -3.53 -10.15
N GLN A 27 -6.83 -3.49 -8.99
CA GLN A 27 -6.17 -3.63 -7.69
C GLN A 27 -5.44 -4.95 -7.57
N VAL A 28 -6.14 -6.07 -7.79
CA VAL A 28 -5.58 -7.42 -7.70
C VAL A 28 -4.33 -7.56 -8.56
N GLN A 29 -4.40 -7.15 -9.83
CA GLN A 29 -3.25 -7.26 -10.72
C GLN A 29 -2.08 -6.36 -10.30
N VAL A 30 -2.35 -5.15 -9.80
CA VAL A 30 -1.26 -4.28 -9.30
C VAL A 30 -0.63 -4.87 -8.04
N VAL A 31 -1.43 -5.46 -7.14
CA VAL A 31 -0.93 -6.18 -5.96
C VAL A 31 -0.05 -7.36 -6.37
N ASP A 32 -0.46 -8.16 -7.35
CA ASP A 32 0.33 -9.27 -7.89
C ASP A 32 1.68 -8.78 -8.44
N LEU A 33 1.69 -7.66 -9.15
CA LEU A 33 2.91 -7.06 -9.68
C LEU A 33 3.83 -6.49 -8.60
N VAL A 34 3.28 -5.95 -7.51
CA VAL A 34 4.07 -5.48 -6.36
C VAL A 34 4.66 -6.66 -5.59
N THR A 35 3.84 -7.65 -5.27
CA THR A 35 4.24 -8.83 -4.48
C THR A 35 5.22 -9.75 -5.22
N SER A 36 5.11 -9.84 -6.55
CA SER A 36 6.10 -10.54 -7.40
C SER A 36 7.39 -9.74 -7.62
N GLY A 37 7.45 -8.48 -7.19
CA GLY A 37 8.64 -7.62 -7.33
C GLY A 37 8.81 -6.96 -8.71
N VAL A 38 7.87 -7.16 -9.65
CA VAL A 38 7.88 -6.47 -10.95
C VAL A 38 7.70 -4.96 -10.78
N LEU A 39 6.90 -4.56 -9.80
CA LEU A 39 6.76 -3.19 -9.32
C LEU A 39 7.44 -3.04 -7.96
N PRO A 40 8.75 -2.72 -7.91
CA PRO A 40 9.45 -2.55 -6.65
C PRO A 40 8.98 -1.29 -5.90
N PRO A 41 9.18 -1.23 -4.57
CA PRO A 41 8.94 -0.02 -3.78
C PRO A 41 9.60 1.22 -4.38
N GLY A 42 8.90 2.36 -4.31
CA GLY A 42 9.31 3.64 -4.88
C GLY A 42 9.04 3.78 -6.39
N ARG A 43 8.63 2.70 -7.09
CA ARG A 43 8.28 2.80 -8.51
C ARG A 43 7.00 3.61 -8.68
N ARG A 44 7.02 4.53 -9.66
CA ARG A 44 5.85 5.36 -10.00
C ARG A 44 4.83 4.53 -10.77
N LEU A 45 3.57 4.73 -10.41
CA LEU A 45 2.44 4.28 -11.20
C LEU A 45 2.07 5.34 -12.26
N PRO A 46 1.51 4.93 -13.41
CA PRO A 46 1.00 5.86 -14.39
C PRO A 46 -0.06 6.80 -13.79
N PRO A 47 -0.16 8.04 -14.28
CA PRO A 47 -1.27 8.92 -13.90
C PRO A 47 -2.63 8.29 -14.19
N VAL A 48 -3.62 8.56 -13.33
CA VAL A 48 -4.99 8.03 -13.44
C VAL A 48 -5.55 8.15 -14.87
N ARG A 49 -5.41 9.33 -15.48
CA ARG A 49 -5.92 9.59 -16.84
C ARG A 49 -5.17 8.81 -17.91
N THR A 50 -3.85 8.65 -17.75
CA THR A 50 -3.02 7.88 -18.67
C THR A 50 -3.41 6.41 -18.64
N LEU A 51 -3.48 5.82 -17.44
CA LEU A 51 -3.85 4.41 -17.30
C LEU A 51 -5.29 4.16 -17.77
N ALA A 52 -6.21 5.07 -17.47
CA ALA A 52 -7.60 4.97 -17.92
C ALA A 52 -7.71 4.93 -19.45
N ALA A 53 -6.94 5.78 -20.15
CA ALA A 53 -6.87 5.77 -21.61
C ALA A 53 -6.28 4.47 -22.15
N THR A 54 -5.19 3.97 -21.54
CA THR A 54 -4.56 2.69 -21.92
C THR A 54 -5.50 1.51 -21.76
N LEU A 55 -6.31 1.48 -20.70
CA LEU A 55 -7.23 0.38 -20.41
C LEU A 55 -8.61 0.55 -21.05
N GLY A 56 -8.92 1.72 -21.63
CA GLY A 56 -10.23 2.01 -22.19
C GLY A 56 -11.35 2.12 -21.15
N VAL A 57 -11.05 2.62 -19.95
CA VAL A 57 -12.01 2.72 -18.83
C VAL A 57 -12.22 4.16 -18.36
N ALA A 58 -13.27 4.40 -17.59
CA ALA A 58 -13.49 5.71 -16.97
C ALA A 58 -12.35 6.05 -15.97
N PRO A 59 -11.83 7.30 -15.96
CA PRO A 59 -10.81 7.73 -15.00
C PRO A 59 -11.20 7.51 -13.53
N GLY A 60 -12.49 7.63 -13.20
CA GLY A 60 -13.01 7.36 -11.86
C GLY A 60 -12.79 5.90 -11.40
N THR A 61 -12.77 4.95 -12.33
CA THR A 61 -12.51 3.53 -12.06
C THR A 61 -11.07 3.32 -11.61
N VAL A 62 -10.11 3.91 -12.34
CA VAL A 62 -8.69 3.86 -11.97
C VAL A 62 -8.44 4.61 -10.65
N ALA A 63 -9.05 5.78 -10.47
CA ALA A 63 -8.96 6.52 -9.21
C ALA A 63 -9.51 5.72 -8.02
N LYS A 64 -10.60 4.97 -8.22
CA LYS A 64 -11.14 4.05 -7.20
C LYS A 64 -10.15 2.93 -6.90
N ALA A 65 -9.54 2.33 -7.93
CA ALA A 65 -8.52 1.30 -7.76
C ALA A 65 -7.33 1.80 -6.92
N TYR A 66 -6.75 2.95 -7.30
CA TYR A 66 -5.59 3.52 -6.61
C TYR A 66 -5.88 3.89 -5.16
N ARG A 67 -7.08 4.41 -4.86
CA ARG A 67 -7.49 4.69 -3.47
C ARG A 67 -7.55 3.42 -2.62
N GLY A 68 -8.05 2.30 -3.13
CA GLY A 68 -8.04 1.06 -2.34
C GLY A 68 -6.63 0.51 -2.15
N LEU A 69 -5.75 0.58 -3.18
CA LEU A 69 -4.34 0.23 -3.01
C LEU A 69 -3.65 1.08 -1.93
N GLU A 70 -3.99 2.37 -1.85
CA GLU A 70 -3.44 3.29 -0.85
C GLU A 70 -3.96 2.94 0.55
N GLN A 71 -5.25 2.63 0.67
CA GLN A 71 -5.86 2.18 1.94
C GLN A 71 -5.26 0.88 2.46
N GLU A 72 -4.90 -0.04 1.56
CA GLU A 72 -4.25 -1.31 1.92
C GLU A 72 -2.74 -1.16 2.16
N GLY A 73 -2.15 -0.02 1.77
CA GLY A 73 -0.73 0.30 1.96
C GLY A 73 0.19 -0.29 0.88
N PHE A 74 -0.34 -0.62 -0.30
CA PHE A 74 0.48 -1.04 -1.45
C PHE A 74 1.06 0.14 -2.23
N VAL A 75 0.42 1.30 -2.14
CA VAL A 75 0.87 2.53 -2.81
C VAL A 75 0.70 3.72 -1.86
N GLU A 76 1.41 4.80 -2.16
CA GLU A 76 1.31 6.07 -1.44
C GLU A 76 1.36 7.26 -2.40
N THR A 77 0.80 8.38 -1.97
CA THR A 77 0.86 9.64 -2.71
C THR A 77 2.18 10.37 -2.43
N ALA A 78 3.01 10.53 -3.47
CA ALA A 78 4.33 11.18 -3.40
C ALA A 78 4.33 12.62 -3.95
N GLY A 79 3.31 13.43 -3.65
CA GLY A 79 3.21 14.83 -4.04
C GLY A 79 3.33 15.05 -5.56
N ARG A 80 4.35 15.81 -6.00
CA ARG A 80 4.62 16.07 -7.44
C ARG A 80 4.96 14.81 -8.24
N ASN A 81 5.33 13.72 -7.56
CA ASN A 81 5.72 12.47 -8.21
C ASN A 81 4.52 11.55 -8.53
N GLY A 82 3.31 11.94 -8.13
CA GLY A 82 2.10 11.14 -8.34
C GLY A 82 2.01 9.99 -7.33
N THR A 83 1.49 8.85 -7.78
CA THR A 83 1.34 7.64 -6.96
C THR A 83 2.56 6.74 -7.12
N VAL A 84 3.12 6.24 -6.01
CA VAL A 84 4.27 5.33 -6.01
C VAL A 84 3.96 4.07 -5.21
N VAL A 85 4.63 2.96 -5.53
CA VAL A 85 4.55 1.72 -4.75
C VAL A 85 5.17 1.97 -3.37
N ALA A 86 4.44 1.63 -2.31
CA ALA A 86 4.92 1.80 -0.95
C ALA A 86 5.91 0.68 -0.57
N ASP A 87 6.82 0.97 0.36
CA ASP A 87 7.60 -0.09 1.00
C ASP A 87 6.74 -0.76 2.09
N GLN A 88 6.18 -1.91 1.75
CA GLN A 88 5.34 -2.72 2.63
C GLN A 88 5.99 -3.05 3.99
N ARG A 89 7.33 -3.15 4.07
CA ARG A 89 8.03 -3.41 5.35
C ARG A 89 8.06 -2.16 6.22
N VAL A 90 8.30 -1.00 5.62
CA VAL A 90 8.27 0.29 6.32
C VAL A 90 6.84 0.57 6.80
N GLU A 91 5.84 0.34 5.95
CA GLU A 91 4.43 0.50 6.30
C GLU A 91 3.97 -0.45 7.40
N ALA A 92 4.34 -1.72 7.34
CA ALA A 92 4.07 -2.68 8.42
C ALA A 92 4.70 -2.22 9.74
N THR A 93 5.96 -1.78 9.71
CA THR A 93 6.67 -1.28 10.90
C THR A 93 6.00 -0.03 11.47
N ALA A 94 5.58 0.91 10.61
CA ALA A 94 4.88 2.12 11.02
C ALA A 94 3.53 1.79 11.68
N ARG A 95 2.75 0.88 11.08
CA ARG A 95 1.48 0.37 11.63
C ARG A 95 1.67 -0.30 12.98
N THR A 96 2.61 -1.22 13.12
CA THR A 96 2.91 -1.89 14.40
C THR A 96 3.33 -0.89 15.47
N ARG A 97 4.19 0.09 15.14
CA ARG A 97 4.60 1.14 16.08
C ARG A 97 3.41 1.99 16.53
N GLN A 98 2.48 2.34 15.64
CA GLN A 98 1.28 3.08 15.99
C GLN A 98 0.38 2.28 16.93
N GLN A 99 0.17 0.99 16.64
CA GLN A 99 -0.60 0.08 17.49
C GLN A 99 0.03 -0.05 18.89
N LEU A 100 1.34 -0.29 18.95
CA LEU A 100 2.07 -0.33 20.23
C LEU A 100 1.95 0.99 20.97
N ARG A 101 2.07 2.13 20.29
CA ARG A 101 1.88 3.43 20.94
C ARG A 101 0.49 3.57 21.54
N ALA A 102 -0.56 3.17 20.83
CA ALA A 102 -1.93 3.24 21.33
C ALA A 102 -2.14 2.38 22.59
N VAL A 103 -1.46 1.23 22.69
CA VAL A 103 -1.52 0.34 23.86
C VAL A 103 -0.68 0.88 25.02
N LEU A 104 0.50 1.43 24.73
CA LEU A 104 1.46 1.85 25.76
C LEU A 104 1.18 3.26 26.32
N GLN A 105 0.58 4.15 25.53
CA GLN A 105 0.35 5.53 25.94
C GLN A 105 -0.49 5.64 27.23
N PRO A 106 -1.59 4.90 27.43
CA PRO A 106 -2.37 4.97 28.67
C PRO A 106 -1.55 4.59 29.92
N LEU A 107 -0.68 3.58 29.82
CA LEU A 107 0.17 3.15 30.93
C LEU A 107 1.16 4.25 31.35
N LEU A 108 1.68 4.99 30.37
CA LEU A 108 2.55 6.13 30.63
C LEU A 108 1.78 7.30 31.25
N ASP A 109 0.54 7.53 30.79
CA ASP A 109 -0.34 8.58 31.32
C ASP A 109 -0.78 8.29 32.77
N GLU A 110 -0.85 7.00 33.16
CA GLU A 110 -1.05 6.53 34.53
C GLU A 110 0.21 6.69 35.43
N GLY A 111 1.31 7.19 34.87
CA GLY A 111 2.55 7.47 35.59
C GLY A 111 3.56 6.32 35.60
N MET A 112 3.32 5.23 34.87
CA MET A 112 4.35 4.20 34.72
C MET A 112 5.54 4.74 33.93
N SER A 113 6.74 4.54 34.45
CA SER A 113 7.97 4.83 33.73
C SER A 113 8.13 3.88 32.54
N SER A 114 8.84 4.32 31.51
CA SER A 114 9.17 3.46 30.36
C SER A 114 9.92 2.18 30.78
N ALA A 115 10.70 2.24 31.86
CA ALA A 115 11.39 1.09 32.41
C ALA A 115 10.44 0.04 32.99
N GLU A 116 9.36 0.46 33.67
CA GLU A 116 8.32 -0.42 34.19
C GLU A 116 7.51 -1.06 33.08
N VAL A 117 7.11 -0.26 32.09
CA VAL A 117 6.41 -0.75 30.89
C VAL A 117 7.24 -1.82 30.17
N LEU A 118 8.55 -1.58 29.95
CA LEU A 118 9.42 -2.57 29.31
C LEU A 118 9.63 -3.83 30.16
N ARG A 119 9.64 -3.73 31.49
CA ARG A 119 9.67 -4.92 32.36
C ARG A 119 8.39 -5.74 32.21
N LEU A 120 7.22 -5.08 32.19
CA LEU A 120 5.93 -5.74 32.03
C LEU A 120 5.80 -6.43 30.66
N VAL A 121 6.18 -5.76 29.57
CA VAL A 121 6.16 -6.37 28.22
C VAL A 121 7.06 -7.60 28.17
N ARG A 122 8.27 -7.53 28.75
CA ARG A 122 9.18 -8.69 28.83
C ARG A 122 8.61 -9.84 29.64
N SER A 123 7.93 -9.58 30.76
CA SER A 123 7.32 -10.66 31.55
C SER A 123 6.17 -11.35 30.82
N VAL A 124 5.44 -10.64 29.96
CA VAL A 124 4.36 -11.23 29.14
C VAL A 124 4.89 -12.04 27.96
N LEU A 125 5.95 -11.57 27.30
CA LEU A 125 6.53 -12.26 26.14
C LEU A 125 7.43 -13.45 26.51
N GLY A 126 7.98 -13.46 27.72
CA GLY A 126 8.88 -14.50 28.23
C GLY A 126 8.20 -15.54 29.13
N GLY A 127 6.87 -15.58 29.15
CA GLY A 127 6.05 -16.53 29.91
C GLY A 127 5.40 -17.59 29.03
#